data_AF-A0A2I1EAN9-F1
#
_entry.id   AF-A0A2I1EAN9-F1
#
_cell.length_a   1.000
_cell.length_b   1.000
_cell.length_c   1.000
_cell.angle_alpha   90.00
_cell.angle_beta   90.00
_cell.angle_gamma   90.00
#
_symmetry.space_group_name_H-M   'P 1'
#
loop_
_entity.id
_entity.type
_entity.pdbx_description
1 polymer ?
#
loop_
_entity_poly.entity_id
_entity_poly.type
_entity_poly.pdbx_seq_one_letter_code
_entity_poly.pdbx_strand_id
1 'polypeptide(L)' 'RPQNSFMIYRRNKYAELLFKGEERKRLPEFSKDIADSWRKESDDVKKFFKIMARVAEKLHSIKYPDYKYQP' A
#
# COMPACT_ATOMS: atom_id res chain seq x y z
N ARG A 1 -8.02 -10.78 -1.02
CA ARG A 1 -8.33 -9.60 -0.19
C ARG A 1 -7.89 -8.35 -0.92
N PRO A 2 -8.69 -7.28 -0.90
CA PRO A 2 -8.29 -5.99 -1.46
C PRO A 2 -7.10 -5.43 -0.66
N GLN A 3 -6.29 -4.59 -1.31
CA GLN A 3 -5.16 -3.94 -0.65
C GLN A 3 -5.66 -2.73 0.15
N ASN A 4 -5.22 -2.63 1.41
CA ASN A 4 -5.48 -1.43 2.22
C ASN A 4 -4.55 -0.28 1.83
N SER A 5 -4.82 0.91 2.35
CA SER A 5 -4.08 2.15 2.02
C SER A 5 -2.59 2.03 2.28
N PHE A 6 -2.19 1.42 3.40
CA PHE A 6 -0.78 1.21 3.74
C PHE A 6 -0.08 0.24 2.77
N MET A 7 -0.74 -0.84 2.35
CA MET A 7 -0.15 -1.80 1.40
C MET A 7 0.08 -1.17 0.03
N ILE A 8 -0.85 -0.31 -0.42
CA ILE A 8 -0.70 0.47 -1.66
C ILE A 8 0.45 1.47 -1.51
N TYR A 9 0.50 2.21 -0.41
CA TYR A 9 1.58 3.15 -0.10
C TYR A 9 2.96 2.47 -0.08
N ARG A 10 3.09 1.35 0.61
CA ARG A 10 4.33 0.59 0.70
C ARG A 10 4.81 0.11 -0.66
N ARG A 11 3.90 -0.37 -1.51
CA ARG A 11 4.23 -0.78 -2.88
C ARG A 11 4.70 0.42 -3.71
N ASN A 12 4.04 1.57 -3.58
CA ASN A 12 4.45 2.81 -4.26
C ASN A 12 5.86 3.23 -3.84
N LYS A 13 6.14 3.27 -2.54
CA LYS A 13 7.47 3.63 -2.02
C LYS A 13 8.55 2.64 -2.40
N TYR A 14 8.22 1.35 -2.45
CA TYR A 14 9.18 0.33 -2.93
C TYR A 14 9.52 0.55 -4.41
N ALA A 15 8.52 0.86 -5.24
CA ALA A 15 8.76 1.17 -6.65
C ALA A 15 9.60 2.45 -6.83
N GLU A 16 9.35 3.48 -6.02
CA GLU A 16 10.18 4.71 -6.00
C GLU A 16 11.64 4.41 -5.66
N LEU A 17 11.92 3.54 -4.67
CA LEU A 17 13.29 3.14 -4.35
C LEU A 17 13.97 2.42 -5.51
N LEU A 18 13.28 1.45 -6.11
CA LEU A 18 13.82 0.70 -7.24
C LEU A 18 14.11 1.61 -8.43
N PHE A 19 13.25 2.60 -8.68
CA PHE A 19 13.44 3.58 -9.74
C PHE A 19 14.67 4.47 -9.51
N LYS A 20 14.97 4.81 -8.24
CA LYS A 20 16.16 5.59 -7.86
C LYS A 20 17.48 4.82 -7.98
N GLY A 21 17.44 3.55 -8.40
CA GLY A 21 18.63 2.72 -8.50
C GLY A 21 19.23 2.31 -7.15
N GLU A 22 18.47 2.48 -6.07
CA GLU A 22 18.89 1.98 -4.76
C GLU A 22 18.92 0.45 -4.78
N GLU A 23 19.94 -0.12 -4.16
CA GLU A 23 20.08 -1.57 -4.03
C GLU A 23 18.81 -2.16 -3.38
N ARG A 24 18.37 -3.33 -3.85
CA ARG A 24 17.15 -3.97 -3.34
C ARG A 24 17.32 -4.29 -1.86
N LYS A 25 16.96 -3.35 -0.98
CA LYS A 25 16.81 -3.62 0.44
C LYS A 25 15.85 -4.79 0.62
N ARG A 26 16.17 -5.70 1.55
CA ARG A 26 15.28 -6.80 1.86
C ARG A 26 13.95 -6.23 2.35
N LEU A 27 12.85 -6.76 1.82
CA LEU A 27 11.48 -6.33 2.14
C LEU A 27 11.20 -6.16 3.65
N PRO A 28 11.71 -7.00 4.57
CA PRO A 28 11.46 -6.84 6.00
C PRO A 28 12.08 -5.55 6.59
N GLU A 29 13.29 -5.20 6.18
CA GLU A 29 14.00 -4.00 6.64
C GLU A 29 13.29 -2.75 6.10
N PHE A 30 12.97 -2.76 4.81
CA PHE A 30 12.22 -1.69 4.15
C PHE A 30 10.82 -1.49 4.75
N SER A 31 10.15 -2.56 5.20
CA SER A 31 8.80 -2.45 5.75
C SER A 31 8.75 -1.72 7.10
N LYS A 32 9.84 -1.70 7.87
CA LYS A 32 9.92 -0.92 9.12
C LYS A 32 10.03 0.57 8.81
N ASP A 33 10.99 0.95 7.97
CA ASP A 33 11.23 2.35 7.58
C ASP A 33 9.98 3.00 6.95
N ILE A 34 9.25 2.23 6.13
CA ILE A 34 8.01 2.70 5.50
C ILE A 34 6.85 2.82 6.49
N ALA A 35 6.78 1.97 7.52
CA ALA A 35 5.76 2.11 8.56
C ALA A 35 5.96 3.41 9.35
N ASP A 36 7.22 3.77 9.65
CA ASP A 36 7.54 5.04 10.31
C ASP A 36 7.31 6.24 9.40
N SER A 37 7.68 6.13 8.12
CA SER A 37 7.39 7.16 7.11
C SER A 37 5.89 7.38 6.97
N TRP A 38 5.10 6.32 6.90
CA TRP A 38 3.63 6.41 6.82
C TRP A 38 3.02 7.14 8.02
N ARG A 39 3.56 6.96 9.22
CA ARG A 39 3.08 7.68 10.42
C ARG A 39 3.35 9.18 10.32
N LYS A 40 4.52 9.57 9.79
CA LYS A 40 4.96 10.95 9.62
C LYS A 40 4.37 11.65 8.38
N GLU A 41 3.81 10.89 7.46
CA GLU A 41 3.26 11.40 6.21
C GLU A 41 2.07 12.35 6.45
N SER A 42 1.87 13.31 5.53
CA SER A 42 0.79 14.29 5.65
C SER A 42 -0.59 13.65 5.55
N ASP A 43 -1.59 14.33 6.10
CA ASP A 43 -2.98 13.86 6.06
C ASP A 43 -3.53 13.79 4.64
N ASP A 44 -3.10 14.68 3.73
CA ASP A 44 -3.49 14.68 2.33
C ASP A 44 -2.99 13.44 1.60
N VAL A 45 -1.72 13.05 1.84
CA VAL A 45 -1.16 11.83 1.25
C VAL A 45 -1.87 10.60 1.83
N LYS A 46 -2.07 10.56 3.15
CA LYS A 46 -2.85 9.48 3.79
C LYS A 46 -4.27 9.40 3.21
N LYS A 47 -4.91 10.54 2.96
CA LYS A 47 -6.25 10.63 2.34
C LYS A 47 -6.25 10.11 0.91
N PHE A 48 -5.24 10.47 0.10
CA PHE A 48 -5.07 9.95 -1.25
C PHE A 48 -5.00 8.41 -1.25
N PHE A 49 -4.15 7.81 -0.42
CA PHE A 49 -4.03 6.36 -0.35
C PHE A 49 -5.28 5.67 0.25
N LYS A 50 -6.02 6.35 1.14
CA LYS A 50 -7.34 5.88 1.61
C LYS A 50 -8.37 5.84 0.47
N ILE A 51 -8.38 6.86 -0.40
CA ILE A 51 -9.26 6.87 -1.58
C ILE A 51 -8.89 5.72 -2.52
N MET A 52 -7.60 5.52 -2.79
CA MET A 52 -7.12 4.41 -3.63
C MET A 52 -7.50 3.05 -3.06
N ALA A 53 -7.44 2.87 -1.73
CA ALA A 53 -7.88 1.64 -1.08
C ALA A 53 -9.37 1.38 -1.26
N ARG A 54 -10.22 2.42 -1.16
CA ARG A 54 -11.66 2.31 -1.42
C ARG A 54 -11.96 1.92 -2.87
N VAL A 55 -11.22 2.48 -3.83
CA VAL A 55 -11.33 2.09 -5.24
C VAL A 55 -10.91 0.63 -5.43
N ALA A 56 -9.81 0.21 -4.82
CA ALA A 56 -9.34 -1.18 -4.88
C ALA A 56 -10.34 -2.16 -4.26
N GLU A 57 -10.97 -1.79 -3.15
CA GLU A 57 -12.06 -2.57 -2.52
C GLU A 57 -13.27 -2.69 -3.43
N LYS A 58 -13.75 -1.58 -4.02
CA LYS A 58 -14.87 -1.59 -4.96
C LYS A 58 -14.58 -2.43 -6.20
N LEU A 59 -13.36 -2.31 -6.77
CA LEU A 59 -12.95 -3.15 -7.90
C LEU A 59 -12.87 -4.63 -7.50
N HIS A 60 -12.42 -4.92 -6.28
CA HIS A 60 -12.37 -6.29 -5.77
C HIS A 60 -13.78 -6.87 -5.58
N SER A 61 -14.73 -6.11 -5.03
CA SER A 61 -16.10 -6.58 -4.84
C SER A 61 -16.82 -6.80 -6.17
N ILE A 62 -16.57 -5.97 -7.19
CA ILE A 62 -17.12 -6.17 -8.53
C ILE A 62 -16.51 -7.43 -9.17
N LYS A 63 -15.19 -7.62 -9.04
CA LYS A 63 -14.48 -8.74 -9.66
C LYS A 63 -14.75 -10.07 -8.95
N TYR A 64 -14.99 -10.03 -7.64
CA TYR A 64 -15.19 -11.19 -6.78
C TYR A 64 -16.41 -10.96 -5.88
N PRO A 65 -17.64 -11.05 -6.44
CA PRO A 65 -18.87 -10.75 -5.70
C PRO A 65 -19.08 -11.68 -4.48
N ASP A 66 -18.67 -12.94 -4.58
CA ASP A 66 -18.80 -13.94 -3.50
C ASP A 66 -17.55 -14.02 -2.61
N TYR A 67 -16.65 -13.05 -2.68
CA TYR A 67 -15.42 -13.08 -1.90
C TYR A 67 -15.69 -12.97 -0.39
N LYS A 68 -15.33 -14.02 0.35
CA LYS A 68 -15.31 -14.04 1.82
C LYS A 68 -13.89 -14.35 2.30
N TYR A 69 -13.34 -13.46 3.13
CA TYR A 69 -12.03 -13.69 3.72
C TYR A 69 -12.09 -14.87 4.72
N GLN A 70 -11.22 -15.86 4.52
CA GLN A 70 -10.99 -16.96 5.45
C GLN A 70 -9.54 -16.86 5.94
N PRO A 71 -9.31 -16.52 7.22
CA PRO A 71 -7.99 -16.34 7.81
C PRO A 71 -7.22 -17.64 8.00
#